data_AF-A0ABD5DX35-F1
#
_entry.id   AF-A0ABD5DX35-F1
#
_cell.length_a   1.000
_cell.length_b   1.000
_cell.length_c   1.000
_cell.angle_alpha   90.00
_cell.angle_beta   90.00
_cell.angle_gamma   90.00
#
_symmetry.space_group_name_H-M   'P 1'
#
loop_
_entity.id
_entity.type
_entity.pdbx_description
1 polymer ?
#
loop_
_entity_poly.entity_id
_entity_poly.type
_entity_poly.pdbx_seq_one_letter_code
_entity_poly.pdbx_strand_id
1 'polypeptide(L)'
;GLEGFTHPDYPDAVRLATPAPVHALPGFDEGWVTVQDASAQGCMRYLQPKNGERILDLCAAPGGKTTHILEVAPQSQVMAVDLS
;
A
#
# COMPACT_ATOMS: atom_id res chain seq x y z
N GLY A 1 15.63 11.39 -11.88
CA GLY A 1 15.47 11.20 -13.34
C GLY A 1 14.27 10.34 -13.71
N LEU A 2 13.48 9.85 -12.75
CA LEU A 2 12.21 9.20 -13.02
C LEU A 2 11.12 10.27 -13.13
N GLU A 3 10.18 10.06 -14.04
CA GLU A 3 8.98 10.89 -14.18
C GLU A 3 7.77 10.12 -13.66
N GLY A 4 6.93 10.79 -12.87
CA GLY A 4 5.75 10.20 -12.24
C GLY A 4 4.55 11.14 -12.27
N PHE A 5 3.36 10.55 -12.23
CA PHE A 5 2.08 11.25 -12.31
C PHE A 5 1.20 10.86 -11.11
N THR A 6 0.55 11.84 -10.50
CA THR A 6 -0.45 11.62 -9.44
C THR A 6 -1.77 11.13 -10.03
N HIS A 7 -2.61 10.53 -9.20
CA HIS A 7 -3.99 10.17 -9.57
C HIS A 7 -5.00 10.88 -8.65
N PRO A 8 -6.06 11.52 -9.18
CA PRO A 8 -6.99 12.31 -8.37
C PRO A 8 -7.76 11.49 -7.32
N ASP A 9 -8.11 10.24 -7.63
CA ASP A 9 -8.86 9.38 -6.72
C ASP A 9 -8.00 8.53 -5.76
N TYR A 10 -6.68 8.48 -5.99
CA TYR A 10 -5.76 7.63 -5.23
C TYR A 10 -4.62 8.51 -4.70
N PRO A 11 -4.78 9.11 -3.50
CA PRO A 11 -3.88 10.15 -3.00
C PRO A 11 -2.45 9.66 -2.78
N ASP A 12 -2.27 8.37 -2.51
CA ASP A 12 -0.97 7.75 -2.25
C ASP A 12 -0.32 7.22 -3.54
N ALA A 13 -1.04 7.23 -4.68
CA ALA A 13 -0.58 6.62 -5.91
C ALA A 13 0.31 7.58 -6.73
N VAL A 14 1.47 7.07 -7.12
CA VAL A 14 2.31 7.67 -8.15
C VAL A 14 2.49 6.67 -9.29
N ARG A 15 1.97 7.00 -10.47
CA ARG A 15 2.16 6.21 -11.69
C ARG A 15 3.45 6.66 -12.37
N LEU A 16 4.41 5.75 -12.53
CA LEU A 16 5.62 6.03 -13.30
C LEU A 16 5.31 6.17 -14.79
N ALA A 17 5.99 7.09 -15.47
CA ALA A 17 5.93 7.25 -16.92
C ALA A 17 6.49 6.02 -17.66
N THR A 18 7.50 5.38 -17.07
CA THR A 18 8.12 4.15 -17.57
C THR A 18 8.36 3.21 -16.38
N PRO A 19 8.06 1.91 -16.51
CA PRO A 19 8.37 0.94 -15.48
C PRO A 19 9.85 0.97 -15.09
N ALA A 20 10.12 0.86 -13.80
CA ALA A 20 11.47 0.83 -13.26
C ALA A 20 11.62 -0.38 -12.31
N PRO A 21 12.82 -0.95 -12.19
CA PRO A 21 13.07 -1.97 -11.18
C PRO A 21 12.98 -1.36 -9.77
N VAL A 22 12.55 -2.16 -8.78
CA VAL A 22 12.28 -1.67 -7.42
C VAL A 22 13.47 -1.01 -6.74
N HIS A 23 14.69 -1.50 -6.97
CA HIS A 23 15.93 -0.93 -6.41
C HIS A 23 16.27 0.45 -6.99
N ALA A 24 15.61 0.87 -8.08
CA ALA A 24 15.76 2.22 -8.64
C ALA A 24 14.73 3.21 -8.05
N LEU A 25 13.75 2.72 -7.28
CA LEU A 25 12.77 3.57 -6.61
C LEU A 25 13.40 4.20 -5.36
N PRO A 26 13.33 5.53 -5.20
CA PRO A 26 13.90 6.19 -4.02
C PRO A 26 13.25 5.68 -2.73
N GLY A 27 14.06 5.22 -1.78
CA GLY A 27 13.55 4.81 -0.47
C GLY A 27 12.90 3.42 -0.43
N PHE A 28 13.04 2.59 -1.47
CA PHE A 28 12.35 1.29 -1.52
C PHE A 28 12.78 0.36 -0.37
N ASP A 29 14.09 0.22 -0.15
CA ASP A 29 14.62 -0.64 0.92
C ASP A 29 14.37 -0.02 2.31
N GLU A 30 14.15 1.30 2.37
CA GLU A 30 13.76 2.06 3.56
C GLU A 30 12.24 2.04 3.83
N GLY A 31 11.45 1.40 2.96
CA GLY A 31 10.00 1.28 3.11
C GLY A 31 9.21 2.55 2.79
N TRP A 32 9.78 3.49 2.03
CA TRP A 32 9.10 4.74 1.66
C TRP A 32 8.05 4.55 0.57
N VAL A 33 8.16 3.48 -0.22
CA VAL A 33 7.29 3.21 -1.36
C VAL A 33 7.09 1.72 -1.55
N THR A 34 5.87 1.34 -1.92
CA THR A 34 5.49 -0.02 -2.28
C THR A 34 4.98 -0.05 -3.72
N VAL A 35 5.30 -1.12 -4.47
CA VAL A 35 4.68 -1.35 -5.79
C VAL A 35 3.29 -1.94 -5.59
N GLN A 36 2.26 -1.14 -5.84
CA GLN A 36 0.87 -1.53 -5.68
C GLN A 36 -0.01 -0.86 -6.74
N ASP A 37 -0.92 -1.63 -7.34
CA ASP A 37 -1.90 -1.08 -8.27
C ASP A 37 -2.84 -0.07 -7.57
N ALA A 38 -3.20 1.00 -8.27
CA ALA A 38 -3.99 2.09 -7.70
C ALA A 38 -5.38 1.63 -7.24
N SER A 39 -6.01 0.67 -7.95
CA SER A 39 -7.31 0.13 -7.53
C SER A 39 -7.23 -0.61 -6.20
N ALA A 40 -6.11 -1.30 -5.93
CA ALA A 40 -5.86 -1.97 -4.67
C ALA A 40 -5.63 -0.99 -3.51
N GLN A 41 -5.00 0.16 -3.77
CA GLN A 41 -4.87 1.25 -2.78
C GLN A 41 -6.25 1.84 -2.43
N GLY A 42 -7.17 1.88 -3.40
CA GLY A 42 -8.55 2.34 -3.22
C GLY A 42 -9.32 1.61 -2.12
N CYS A 43 -8.91 0.39 -1.73
CA CYS A 43 -9.53 -0.36 -0.63
C CYS A 43 -9.57 0.44 0.68
N MET A 44 -8.56 1.28 0.98
CA MET A 44 -8.52 2.07 2.22
C MET A 44 -9.65 3.09 2.32
N ARG A 45 -10.15 3.59 1.18
CA ARG A 45 -11.31 4.51 1.15
C ARG A 45 -12.58 3.86 1.67
N TYR A 46 -12.73 2.55 1.47
CA TYR A 46 -13.88 1.78 1.91
C TYR A 46 -13.68 1.18 3.30
N LEU A 47 -12.49 0.65 3.57
CA LEU A 47 -12.17 0.03 4.85
C LEU A 47 -12.07 1.06 5.98
N GLN A 48 -11.50 2.24 5.71
CA GLN A 48 -11.31 3.35 6.66
C GLN A 48 -10.77 2.90 8.03
N PRO A 49 -9.62 2.20 8.05
CA PRO A 49 -9.09 1.61 9.27
C PRO A 49 -8.75 2.69 10.30
N LYS A 50 -8.91 2.36 11.59
CA LYS A 50 -8.60 3.26 12.70
C LYS A 50 -7.65 2.64 13.70
N ASN A 51 -6.87 3.49 14.36
CA ASN A 51 -6.01 3.09 15.45
C ASN A 51 -6.81 2.40 16.57
N GLY A 52 -6.23 1.35 17.16
CA GLY A 52 -6.86 0.54 18.19
C GLY A 52 -7.84 -0.52 17.68
N GLU A 53 -8.20 -0.54 16.40
CA GLU A 53 -9.03 -1.59 15.82
C GLU A 53 -8.27 -2.91 15.66
N ARG A 54 -9.02 -4.02 15.70
CA ARG A 54 -8.53 -5.34 15.28
C ARG A 54 -9.08 -5.63 13.90
N ILE A 55 -8.20 -5.79 12.92
CA ILE A 55 -8.55 -5.90 11.51
C ILE A 55 -8.05 -7.24 10.97
N LEU A 56 -8.90 -7.96 10.23
CA LEU A 56 -8.51 -9.17 9.50
C LEU A 56 -8.28 -8.81 8.02
N ASP A 57 -7.09 -9.08 7.53
CA ASP A 57 -6.77 -9.08 6.10
C ASP A 57 -6.72 -10.55 5.63
N LEU A 58 -7.73 -10.95 4.87
CA LEU A 58 -7.89 -12.32 4.38
C LEU A 58 -7.34 -12.42 2.96
N CYS A 59 -6.60 -13.48 2.66
CA CYS A 59 -5.87 -13.65 1.39
C CYS A 59 -4.82 -12.53 1.22
N ALA A 60 -4.02 -12.33 2.27
CA ALA A 60 -3.18 -11.17 2.43
C ALA A 60 -1.95 -11.17 1.51
N ALA A 61 -1.45 -12.31 1.04
CA ALA A 61 -0.21 -12.37 0.26
C ALA A 61 -0.36 -11.59 -1.08
N PRO A 62 0.63 -10.78 -1.48
CA PRO A 62 1.95 -10.60 -0.87
C PRO A 62 2.04 -9.52 0.25
N GLY A 63 0.94 -8.92 0.67
CA GLY A 63 0.89 -8.05 1.87
C GLY A 63 0.68 -6.56 1.61
N GLY A 64 0.57 -6.11 0.35
CA GLY A 64 0.50 -4.67 0.04
C GLY A 64 -0.71 -3.95 0.66
N LYS A 65 -1.86 -4.62 0.83
CA LYS A 65 -3.01 -4.03 1.54
C LYS A 65 -2.80 -4.06 3.05
N THR A 66 -2.21 -5.12 3.58
CA THR A 66 -1.85 -5.23 5.00
C THR A 66 -0.97 -4.06 5.42
N THR A 67 0.06 -3.74 4.65
CA THR A 67 0.93 -2.59 4.94
C THR A 67 0.20 -1.26 4.80
N HIS A 68 -0.64 -1.10 3.77
CA HIS A 68 -1.41 0.13 3.57
C HIS A 68 -2.43 0.37 4.70
N ILE A 69 -3.00 -0.68 5.31
CA ILE A 69 -3.81 -0.55 6.54
C ILE A 69 -2.98 0.10 7.67
N LEU A 70 -1.74 -0.34 7.85
CA LEU A 70 -0.85 0.16 8.90
C LEU A 70 -0.29 1.56 8.59
N GLU A 71 -0.17 1.94 7.32
CA GLU A 71 0.16 3.32 6.94
C GLU A 71 -0.97 4.28 7.35
N VAL A 72 -2.23 3.89 7.16
CA VAL A 72 -3.40 4.69 7.51
C VAL A 72 -3.69 4.66 9.02
N ALA A 73 -3.53 3.50 9.65
CA ALA A 73 -3.79 3.27 11.08
C ALA A 73 -2.62 2.54 11.77
N PRO A 74 -1.52 3.27 12.10
CA PRO A 74 -0.29 2.68 12.62
C PRO A 74 -0.41 1.93 13.94
N GLN A 75 -1.46 2.22 14.72
CA GLN A 75 -1.71 1.59 16.03
C GLN A 75 -2.88 0.60 15.97
N SER A 76 -3.31 0.20 14.77
CA SER A 76 -4.24 -0.94 14.61
C SER A 76 -3.51 -2.27 14.84
N GLN A 77 -4.28 -3.32 15.15
CA GLN A 77 -3.80 -4.68 15.23
C GLN A 77 -4.32 -5.45 14.01
N VAL A 78 -3.44 -5.77 13.07
CA VAL A 78 -3.81 -6.47 11.84
C VAL A 78 -3.43 -7.94 11.94
N MET A 79 -4.40 -8.81 11.70
CA MET A 79 -4.20 -10.23 11.47
C MET A 79 -4.24 -10.47 9.96
N ALA A 80 -3.10 -10.78 9.37
CA ALA A 80 -3.00 -11.13 7.95
C ALA A 80 -2.90 -12.65 7.80
N VAL A 81 -3.74 -13.24 6.95
CA VAL A 81 -3.75 -14.69 6.69
C VAL A 81 -3.77 -14.98 5.20
N ASP A 82 -3.01 -15.99 4.80
CA ASP A 82 -3.00 -16.53 3.44
C ASP A 82 -2.86 -18.07 3.50
N LEU A 83 -3.17 -18.75 2.40
CA LEU A 83 -3.03 -20.20 2.27
C LEU A 83 -1.64 -20.63 1.81
N SER A 84 -0.88 -19.73 1.18
CA SER A 84 0.44 -20.01 0.59
C SER A 84 1.57 -19.97 1.60
#